data_AF-A0A2W4Z753-F1
#
_entry.id   AF-A0A2W4Z753-F1
#
_cell.length_a   1.000
_cell.length_b   1.000
_cell.length_c   1.000
_cell.angle_alpha   90.00
_cell.angle_beta   90.00
_cell.angle_gamma   90.00
#
_symmetry.space_group_name_H-M   'P 1'
#
loop_
_entity.id
_entity.type
_entity.pdbx_description
1 polymer ?
#
loop_
_entity_poly.entity_id
_entity_poly.type
_entity_poly.pdbx_seq_one_letter_code
_entity_poly.pdbx_strand_id
1 'polypeptide(L)'
;MNFDSITLLSQVFGALAVFASLVFVGLQIRQQADATRAQTEQAIASNWMALGQLINESAEAFTSGLLSTSPTFAELSDPDRMRFLTSIFALFKHYENMFLQYKKGRIGQEDWDPWSNHLRMYFHQPGVQSWWALRKTAFSPLFRDFLDLTIAPTEPSPTALHQVAKAT
;
A
#
# COMPACT_ATOMS: atom_id res chain seq x y z
N MET A 1 -3.33 -60.61 -28.12
CA MET A 1 -2.73 -59.28 -27.88
C MET A 1 -1.28 -59.50 -27.48
N ASN A 2 -0.34 -58.83 -28.13
CA ASN A 2 1.08 -58.95 -27.81
C ASN A 2 1.44 -57.97 -26.67
N PHE A 3 2.39 -58.31 -25.80
CA PHE A 3 2.82 -57.45 -24.68
C PHE A 3 3.24 -56.05 -25.14
N ASP A 4 3.81 -55.96 -26.34
CA ASP A 4 4.23 -54.70 -26.97
C ASP A 4 3.04 -53.76 -27.23
N SER A 5 1.89 -54.29 -27.66
CA SER A 5 0.69 -53.50 -27.93
C SER A 5 0.10 -52.91 -26.65
N ILE A 6 0.14 -53.67 -25.54
CA ILE A 6 -0.32 -53.20 -24.22
C ILE A 6 0.62 -52.10 -23.71
N THR A 7 1.93 -52.30 -23.86
CA THR A 7 2.94 -51.33 -23.43
C THR A 7 2.81 -50.01 -24.20
N LEU A 8 2.63 -50.06 -25.52
CA LEU A 8 2.41 -48.87 -26.34
C LEU A 8 1.13 -48.13 -25.93
N LEU A 9 0.04 -48.87 -25.64
CA LEU A 9 -1.20 -48.27 -25.14
C LEU A 9 -0.99 -47.55 -23.81
N SER A 10 -0.31 -48.20 -22.86
CA SER A 10 0.02 -47.60 -21.56
C SER A 10 0.89 -46.35 -21.68
N GLN A 11 1.84 -46.32 -22.62
CA GLN A 11 2.67 -45.14 -22.89
C GLN A 11 1.84 -43.98 -23.45
N VAL A 12 0.92 -44.24 -24.38
CA VAL A 12 0.02 -43.20 -24.92
C VAL A 12 -0.88 -42.65 -23.83
N PHE A 13 -1.49 -43.49 -23.00
CA PHE A 13 -2.30 -43.05 -21.86
C PHE A 13 -1.47 -42.28 -20.82
N GLY A 14 -0.25 -42.73 -20.53
CA GLY A 14 0.67 -42.02 -19.64
C GLY A 14 1.03 -40.63 -20.16
N ALA A 15 1.36 -40.52 -21.44
CA ALA A 15 1.64 -39.23 -22.09
C ALA A 15 0.41 -38.31 -22.05
N LEU A 16 -0.78 -38.81 -22.38
CA LEU A 16 -2.03 -38.05 -22.28
C LEU A 16 -2.34 -37.58 -20.86
N ALA A 17 -2.10 -38.42 -19.84
CA ALA A 17 -2.27 -38.06 -18.44
C ALA A 17 -1.31 -36.93 -18.00
N VAL A 18 -0.06 -36.96 -18.48
CA VAL A 18 0.92 -35.88 -18.25
C VAL A 18 0.45 -34.59 -18.92
N PHE A 19 0.00 -34.62 -20.18
CA PHE A 19 -0.53 -33.44 -20.86
C PHE A 19 -1.75 -32.85 -20.13
N ALA A 20 -2.70 -33.70 -19.73
CA ALA A 20 -3.87 -33.26 -18.96
C ALA A 20 -3.47 -32.63 -17.62
N SER A 21 -2.45 -33.19 -16.95
CA SER A 21 -1.91 -32.67 -15.71
C SER A 21 -1.25 -31.30 -15.90
N LEU A 22 -0.49 -31.09 -16.98
CA LEU A 22 0.10 -29.79 -17.30
C LEU A 22 -0.96 -28.71 -17.58
N VAL A 23 -2.01 -29.06 -18.32
CA VAL A 23 -3.15 -28.16 -18.56
C VAL A 23 -3.83 -27.80 -17.24
N PHE A 24 -4.09 -28.79 -16.38
CA PHE A 24 -4.67 -28.57 -15.07
C PHE A 24 -3.82 -27.65 -14.19
N VAL A 25 -2.50 -27.87 -14.13
CA VAL A 25 -1.56 -27.00 -13.39
C VAL A 25 -1.57 -25.57 -13.94
N GLY A 26 -1.58 -25.40 -15.27
CA GLY A 26 -1.68 -24.07 -15.89
C GLY A 26 -2.96 -23.33 -15.48
N LEU A 27 -4.10 -24.02 -15.46
CA LEU A 27 -5.37 -23.46 -14.98
C LEU A 27 -5.33 -23.15 -13.47
N GLN A 28 -4.74 -24.04 -12.67
CA GLN A 28 -4.60 -23.87 -11.22
C GLN A 28 -3.76 -22.64 -10.88
N ILE A 29 -2.65 -22.41 -11.59
CA ILE A 29 -1.79 -21.24 -11.39
C ILE A 29 -2.56 -19.94 -11.66
N ARG A 30 -3.38 -19.91 -12.72
CA ARG A 30 -4.21 -18.73 -13.04
C ARG A 30 -5.23 -18.44 -11.94
N GLN A 31 -5.95 -19.47 -11.47
CA GLN A 31 -6.90 -19.34 -10.38
C GLN A 31 -6.24 -18.86 -9.08
N GLN A 32 -5.05 -19.40 -8.76
CA GLN A 32 -4.27 -18.95 -7.60
C GLN A 32 -3.81 -17.50 -7.74
N ALA A 33 -3.42 -17.07 -8.95
CA ALA A 33 -3.03 -15.69 -9.19
C ALA A 33 -4.21 -14.72 -8.94
N ASP A 34 -5.40 -15.05 -9.44
CA ASP A 34 -6.59 -14.23 -9.23
C ASP A 34 -7.01 -14.19 -7.75
N ALA A 35 -6.97 -15.34 -7.05
CA ALA A 35 -7.24 -15.40 -5.62
C ALA A 35 -6.23 -14.56 -4.80
N THR A 36 -4.96 -14.59 -5.18
CA THR A 36 -3.90 -13.79 -4.52
C THR A 36 -4.11 -12.29 -4.71
N ARG A 37 -4.59 -11.86 -5.89
CA ARG A 37 -4.95 -10.46 -6.16
C ARG A 37 -6.10 -10.01 -5.27
N ALA A 38 -7.19 -10.77 -5.24
CA ALA A 38 -8.35 -10.46 -4.39
C ALA A 38 -7.98 -10.39 -2.90
N GLN A 39 -7.11 -11.29 -2.41
CA GLN A 39 -6.60 -11.22 -1.04
C GLN A 39 -5.75 -9.97 -0.78
N THR A 40 -4.96 -9.53 -1.77
CA THR A 40 -4.14 -8.31 -1.65
C THR A 40 -5.04 -7.07 -1.56
N GLU A 41 -6.06 -6.96 -2.41
CA GLU A 41 -7.05 -5.89 -2.36
C GLU A 41 -7.78 -5.85 -1.02
N GLN A 42 -8.25 -7.00 -0.55
CA GLN A 42 -8.92 -7.11 0.75
C GLN A 42 -8.01 -6.71 1.91
N ALA A 43 -6.73 -7.09 1.87
CA ALA A 43 -5.76 -6.72 2.89
C ALA A 43 -5.49 -5.22 2.89
N ILE A 44 -5.39 -4.59 1.72
CA ILE A 44 -5.24 -3.13 1.60
C ILE A 44 -6.45 -2.43 2.21
N ALA A 45 -7.67 -2.84 1.83
CA ALA A 45 -8.89 -2.25 2.35
C ALA A 45 -9.02 -2.40 3.87
N SER A 46 -8.76 -3.60 4.41
CA SER A 46 -8.81 -3.86 5.86
C SER A 46 -7.78 -3.04 6.64
N ASN A 47 -6.54 -3.00 6.14
CA ASN A 47 -5.47 -2.21 6.76
C ASN A 47 -5.81 -0.71 6.74
N TRP A 48 -6.39 -0.22 5.65
CA TRP A 48 -6.86 1.15 5.54
C TRP A 48 -7.95 1.47 6.57
N MET A 49 -8.96 0.60 6.72
CA MET A 49 -10.01 0.80 7.72
C MET A 49 -9.47 0.84 9.15
N ALA A 50 -8.54 -0.05 9.50
CA ALA A 50 -7.90 -0.07 10.80
C ALA A 50 -7.08 1.20 11.07
N LEU A 51 -6.33 1.68 10.07
CA LEU A 51 -5.59 2.95 10.16
C LEU A 51 -6.53 4.15 10.27
N GLY A 52 -7.61 4.17 9.49
CA GLY A 52 -8.63 5.20 9.56
C GLY A 52 -9.24 5.30 10.96
N GLN A 53 -9.52 4.15 11.60
CA GLN A 53 -10.00 4.13 12.98
C GLN A 53 -8.98 4.73 13.96
N LEU A 54 -7.71 4.31 13.88
CA LEU A 54 -6.63 4.83 14.73
C LEU A 54 -6.46 6.36 14.58
N ILE A 55 -6.51 6.85 13.33
CA ILE A 55 -6.42 8.28 13.04
C ILE A 55 -7.64 9.02 13.58
N ASN A 56 -8.85 8.46 13.43
CA ASN A 56 -10.07 9.09 13.94
C ASN A 56 -10.08 9.21 15.46
N GLU A 57 -9.62 8.18 16.19
CA GLU A 57 -9.50 8.21 17.66
C GLU A 57 -8.50 9.28 18.15
N SER A 58 -7.60 9.74 17.27
CA SER A 58 -6.58 10.74 17.56
C SER A 58 -6.65 11.94 16.61
N ALA A 59 -7.83 12.25 16.07
CA ALA A 59 -7.99 13.18 14.94
C ALA A 59 -7.41 14.58 15.22
N GLU A 60 -7.57 15.10 16.44
CA GLU A 60 -7.05 16.41 16.84
C GLU A 60 -5.51 16.42 16.87
N ALA A 61 -4.91 15.40 17.50
CA ALA A 61 -3.46 15.21 17.54
C ALA A 61 -2.90 15.01 16.13
N PHE A 62 -3.58 14.22 15.30
CA PHE A 62 -3.19 13.96 13.93
C PHE A 62 -3.22 15.23 13.08
N THR A 63 -4.31 16.00 13.16
CA THR A 63 -4.47 17.28 12.44
C THR A 63 -3.43 18.30 12.89
N SER A 64 -3.23 18.46 14.19
CA SER A 64 -2.23 19.38 14.75
C SER A 64 -0.81 18.98 14.33
N GLY A 65 -0.51 17.68 14.31
CA GLY A 65 0.76 17.16 13.82
C GLY A 65 0.97 17.39 12.32
N LEU A 66 -0.05 17.24 11.47
CA LEU A 66 0.05 17.57 10.04
C LEU A 66 0.38 19.05 9.81
N LEU A 67 -0.23 19.93 10.60
CA LEU A 67 -0.06 21.39 10.51
C LEU A 67 1.20 21.92 11.19
N SER A 68 1.89 21.09 11.98
CA SER A 68 3.11 21.46 12.68
C SER A 68 4.16 22.01 11.72
N THR A 69 4.77 23.14 12.11
CA THR A 69 5.95 23.70 11.44
C THR A 69 7.22 23.49 12.26
N SER A 70 7.10 22.88 13.44
CA SER A 70 8.22 22.62 14.33
C SER A 70 8.86 21.27 14.02
N PRO A 71 10.18 21.19 13.81
CA PRO A 71 10.87 19.93 13.58
C PRO A 71 10.78 18.96 14.78
N THR A 72 10.49 19.48 15.98
CA THR A 72 10.40 18.70 17.22
C THR A 72 8.97 18.49 17.69
N PHE A 73 7.97 19.03 16.99
CA PHE A 73 6.56 18.96 17.39
C PHE A 73 6.34 19.47 18.84
N ALA A 74 7.01 20.56 19.21
CA ALA A 74 7.05 21.04 20.60
C ALA A 74 5.72 21.69 21.05
N GLU A 75 4.89 22.09 20.10
CA GLU A 75 3.54 22.60 20.29
C GLU A 75 2.51 21.52 20.63
N LEU A 76 2.84 20.24 20.40
CA LEU A 76 2.01 19.10 20.79
C LEU A 76 2.34 18.66 22.21
N SER A 77 1.32 18.21 22.96
CA SER A 77 1.53 17.51 24.22
C SER A 77 2.31 16.20 23.99
N ASP A 78 3.01 15.69 25.01
CA ASP A 78 3.74 14.42 24.88
C ASP A 78 2.86 13.25 24.37
N PRO A 79 1.64 13.05 24.90
CA PRO A 79 0.72 12.05 24.39
C PRO A 79 0.32 12.28 22.92
N ASP A 80 -0.02 13.51 22.55
CA ASP A 80 -0.49 13.82 21.18
C ASP A 80 0.64 13.74 20.16
N ARG A 81 1.84 14.14 20.56
CA ARG A 81 3.05 13.93 19.77
C ARG A 81 3.28 12.45 19.52
N MET A 82 3.17 11.60 20.55
CA MET A 82 3.34 10.16 20.37
C MET A 82 2.25 9.54 19.47
N ARG A 83 1.00 9.97 19.64
CA ARG A 83 -0.13 9.57 18.77
C ARG A 83 0.14 9.94 17.32
N PHE A 84 0.48 11.20 17.05
CA PHE A 84 0.79 11.66 15.70
C PHE A 84 1.94 10.87 15.08
N LEU A 85 3.08 10.78 15.78
CA LEU A 85 4.28 10.11 15.25
C LEU A 85 4.05 8.62 14.96
N THR A 86 3.23 7.95 15.77
CA THR A 86 2.88 6.54 15.55
C THR A 86 1.90 6.39 14.39
N SER A 87 0.86 7.22 14.34
CA SER A 87 -0.15 7.18 13.28
C SER A 87 0.44 7.51 11.90
N ILE A 88 1.28 8.55 11.80
CA ILE A 88 1.91 8.93 10.53
C ILE A 88 2.91 7.87 10.06
N PHE A 89 3.63 7.23 10.99
CA PHE A 89 4.52 6.12 10.66
C PHE A 89 3.76 4.91 10.12
N ALA A 90 2.68 4.53 10.79
CA ALA A 90 1.83 3.41 10.35
C ALA A 90 1.19 3.69 8.98
N LEU A 91 0.71 4.92 8.76
CA LEU A 91 0.16 5.37 7.49
C LEU A 91 1.18 5.26 6.34
N PHE A 92 2.41 5.75 6.54
CA PHE A 92 3.45 5.67 5.53
C PHE A 92 3.95 4.24 5.30
N LYS A 93 3.92 3.38 6.31
CA LYS A 93 4.22 1.95 6.14
C LYS A 93 3.18 1.22 5.30
N HIS A 94 1.92 1.60 5.43
CA HIS A 94 0.86 1.12 4.56
C HIS A 94 1.10 1.54 3.10
N TYR A 95 1.39 2.82 2.86
CA TYR A 95 1.71 3.29 1.51
C TYR A 95 2.96 2.66 0.92
N GLU A 96 4.02 2.49 1.70
CA GLU A 96 5.23 1.77 1.27
C GLU A 96 4.89 0.34 0.83
N ASN A 97 4.07 -0.36 1.61
CA ASN A 97 3.64 -1.71 1.24
C ASN A 97 2.96 -1.70 -0.13
N MET A 98 1.98 -0.82 -0.33
CA MET A 98 1.27 -0.68 -1.60
C MET A 98 2.20 -0.34 -2.76
N PHE A 99 3.09 0.63 -2.58
CA PHE A 99 4.08 1.00 -3.59
C PHE A 99 4.95 -0.19 -4.00
N LEU A 100 5.42 -0.99 -3.03
CA LEU A 100 6.23 -2.17 -3.32
C LEU A 100 5.43 -3.28 -4.01
N GLN A 101 4.12 -3.39 -3.76
CA GLN A 101 3.24 -4.31 -4.51
C GLN A 101 3.00 -3.82 -5.94
N TYR A 102 2.83 -2.50 -6.14
CA TYR A 102 2.77 -1.87 -7.45
C TYR A 102 4.05 -2.12 -8.25
N LYS A 103 5.24 -1.92 -7.66
CA LYS A 103 6.52 -2.21 -8.32
C LYS A 103 6.71 -3.69 -8.67
N LYS A 104 5.98 -4.60 -8.02
CA LYS A 104 5.96 -6.03 -8.34
C LYS A 104 4.86 -6.42 -9.34
N GLY A 105 4.10 -5.46 -9.86
CA GLY A 105 3.01 -5.69 -10.81
C GLY A 105 1.77 -6.35 -10.20
N ARG A 106 1.62 -6.33 -8.86
CA ARG A 106 0.45 -6.89 -8.17
C ARG A 106 -0.71 -5.90 -8.06
N ILE A 107 -0.38 -4.61 -7.99
CA ILE A 107 -1.32 -3.50 -8.07
C ILE A 107 -1.14 -2.88 -9.45
N GLY A 108 -2.24 -2.68 -10.17
CA GLY A 108 -2.22 -2.02 -11.48
C GLY A 108 -1.92 -0.53 -11.35
N GLN A 109 -1.55 0.13 -12.45
CA GLN A 109 -1.35 1.57 -12.44
C GLN A 109 -2.64 2.32 -12.10
N GLU A 110 -3.78 1.89 -12.67
CA GLU A 110 -5.08 2.50 -12.42
C GLU A 110 -5.49 2.48 -10.94
N ASP A 111 -5.10 1.43 -10.21
CA ASP A 111 -5.32 1.34 -8.77
C ASP A 111 -4.28 2.16 -8.00
N TRP A 112 -3.02 2.14 -8.44
CA TRP A 112 -1.94 2.83 -7.75
C TRP A 112 -2.07 4.36 -7.81
N ASP A 113 -2.47 4.92 -8.94
CA ASP A 113 -2.47 6.37 -9.16
C ASP A 113 -3.37 7.13 -8.13
N PRO A 114 -4.61 6.68 -7.82
CA PRO A 114 -5.41 7.26 -6.75
C PRO A 114 -4.74 7.18 -5.37
N TRP A 115 -4.13 6.04 -5.03
CA TRP A 115 -3.42 5.87 -3.76
C TRP A 115 -2.17 6.74 -3.68
N SER A 116 -1.46 6.90 -4.79
CA SER A 116 -0.33 7.82 -4.92
C SER A 116 -0.78 9.26 -4.73
N ASN A 117 -1.94 9.65 -5.27
CA ASN A 117 -2.47 11.00 -5.07
C ASN A 117 -2.76 11.26 -3.60
N HIS A 118 -3.45 10.31 -2.96
CA HIS A 118 -3.79 10.37 -1.55
C HIS A 118 -2.57 10.42 -0.63
N LEU A 119 -1.54 9.61 -0.91
CA LEU A 119 -0.24 9.69 -0.23
C LEU A 119 0.37 11.09 -0.34
N ARG A 120 0.38 11.67 -1.54
CA ARG A 120 0.97 13.00 -1.80
C ARG A 120 0.22 14.11 -1.06
N MET A 121 -1.10 14.00 -0.87
CA MET A 121 -1.88 14.94 -0.06
C MET A 121 -1.36 15.05 1.38
N TYR A 122 -0.93 13.94 1.98
CA TYR A 122 -0.30 13.93 3.31
C TYR A 122 1.18 14.27 3.27
N PHE A 123 1.91 13.73 2.30
CA PHE A 123 3.37 13.89 2.23
C PHE A 123 3.77 15.36 2.21
N HIS A 124 3.07 16.19 1.44
CA HIS A 124 3.39 17.62 1.32
C HIS A 124 2.89 18.50 2.47
N GLN A 125 2.39 17.91 3.57
CA GLN A 125 2.07 18.67 4.77
C GLN A 125 3.33 19.07 5.55
N PRO A 126 3.38 20.27 6.15
CA PRO A 126 4.59 20.78 6.80
C PRO A 126 5.09 19.86 7.94
N GLY A 127 4.17 19.31 8.72
CA GLY A 127 4.53 18.40 9.80
C GLY A 127 5.02 17.06 9.29
N VAL A 128 4.50 16.59 8.16
CA VAL A 128 4.96 15.33 7.54
C VAL A 128 6.34 15.51 6.92
N GLN A 129 6.63 16.66 6.30
CA GLN A 129 7.97 16.97 5.81
C GLN A 129 8.99 17.03 6.96
N SER A 130 8.62 17.65 8.09
CA SER A 130 9.43 17.68 9.31
C SER A 130 9.70 16.28 9.86
N TRP A 131 8.65 15.45 9.95
CA TRP A 131 8.76 14.06 10.39
C TRP A 131 9.59 13.20 9.42
N TRP A 132 9.42 13.39 8.11
CA TRP A 132 10.10 12.63 7.06
C TRP A 132 11.61 12.82 7.13
N ALA A 133 12.07 14.06 7.33
CA ALA A 133 13.49 14.37 7.53
C ALA A 133 14.12 13.55 8.68
N LEU A 134 13.33 13.21 9.70
CA LEU A 134 13.78 12.47 10.89
C LEU A 134 13.62 10.94 10.78
N ARG A 135 12.82 10.44 9.84
CA ARG A 135 12.38 9.03 9.83
C ARG A 135 12.51 8.32 8.49
N LYS A 136 12.84 9.01 7.39
CA LYS A 136 12.90 8.41 6.05
C LYS A 136 13.81 7.19 5.92
N THR A 137 14.85 7.09 6.76
CA THR A 137 15.77 5.94 6.78
C THR A 137 15.10 4.62 7.17
N ALA A 138 13.95 4.66 7.85
CA ALA A 138 13.15 3.48 8.17
C ALA A 138 12.40 2.89 6.96
N PHE A 139 12.44 3.55 5.81
CA PHE A 139 11.77 3.14 4.58
C PHE A 139 12.78 2.61 3.55
N SER A 140 12.30 1.79 2.63
CA SER A 140 13.05 1.26 1.49
C SER A 140 13.59 2.39 0.61
N PRO A 141 14.78 2.23 0.00
CA PRO A 141 15.34 3.24 -0.90
C PRO A 141 14.39 3.63 -2.03
N LEU A 142 13.76 2.64 -2.68
CA LEU A 142 12.84 2.88 -3.79
C LEU A 142 11.65 3.77 -3.41
N PHE A 143 11.08 3.57 -2.22
CA PHE A 143 9.96 4.39 -1.76
C PHE A 143 10.41 5.80 -1.40
N ARG A 144 11.62 5.94 -0.82
CA ARG A 144 12.21 7.25 -0.54
C ARG A 144 12.44 8.05 -1.82
N ASP A 145 13.09 7.43 -2.80
CA ASP A 145 13.40 8.07 -4.08
C ASP A 145 12.12 8.50 -4.81
N PHE A 146 11.09 7.65 -4.75
CA PHE A 146 9.77 7.99 -5.28
C PHE A 146 9.18 9.24 -4.59
N LEU A 147 9.10 9.24 -3.26
CA LEU A 147 8.52 10.34 -2.49
C LEU A 147 9.30 11.66 -2.65
N ASP A 148 10.63 11.61 -2.56
CA ASP A 148 11.51 12.77 -2.67
C ASP A 148 11.40 13.45 -4.06
N LEU A 149 10.87 12.75 -5.08
CA LEU A 149 10.61 13.27 -6.42
C LEU A 149 9.14 13.68 -6.67
N THR A 150 8.24 13.45 -5.72
CA THR A 150 6.84 13.85 -5.88
C THR A 150 6.63 15.35 -5.69
N ILE A 151 5.58 15.87 -6.32
CA ILE A 151 5.09 17.24 -6.14
C ILE A 151 3.73 17.23 -5.44
N ALA A 152 3.33 18.36 -4.83
CA ALA A 152 2.00 18.47 -4.25
C ALA A 152 0.90 18.20 -5.30
N PRO A 153 -0.17 17.49 -4.94
CA PRO A 153 -1.31 17.29 -5.83
C PRO A 153 -2.08 18.61 -6.02
N THR A 154 -2.87 18.69 -7.08
CA THR A 154 -3.68 19.91 -7.36
C THR A 154 -4.90 19.95 -6.46
N GLU A 155 -5.42 18.79 -6.06
CA GLU A 155 -6.53 18.68 -5.13
C GLU A 155 -6.13 19.17 -3.73
N PRO A 156 -7.06 19.84 -3.02
CA PRO A 156 -6.79 20.33 -1.68
C PRO A 156 -6.52 19.18 -0.71
N SER A 157 -5.54 19.36 0.17
CA SER A 157 -5.28 18.43 1.27
C SER A 157 -6.40 18.51 2.33
N PRO A 158 -6.53 17.49 3.20
CA PRO A 158 -7.48 17.53 4.31
C PRO A 158 -7.33 18.76 5.21
N THR A 159 -6.10 19.25 5.37
CA THR A 159 -5.76 20.46 6.13
C THR A 159 -6.16 21.76 5.42
N ALA A 160 -6.19 21.79 4.08
CA ALA A 160 -6.63 22.95 3.31
C ALA A 160 -8.14 23.18 3.48
N LEU A 161 -8.93 22.11 3.64
CA LEU A 161 -10.37 22.21 3.94
C LEU A 161 -10.64 22.92 5.29
N HIS A 162 -9.75 22.74 6.27
CA HIS A 162 -9.84 23.43 7.57
C HIS A 162 -9.64 24.94 7.46
N GLN A 163 -8.82 25.40 6.52
CA GLN A 163 -8.58 26.83 6.31
C GLN A 163 -9.75 27.52 5.62
N VAL A 164 -10.42 26.84 4.68
CA VAL A 164 -11.63 27.35 4.02
C VAL A 164 -12.77 27.53 5.03
N ALA A 165 -12.96 26.58 5.95
CA ALA A 165 -14.02 26.65 6.96
C ALA A 165 -13.82 27.74 8.02
N LYS A 166 -12.58 28.19 8.26
CA LYS A 166 -12.30 29.31 9.20
C LYS A 166 -12.42 30.70 8.57
N ALA A 167 -12.51 30.78 7.24
CA ALA A 167 -12.64 32.03 6.50
C ALA A 167 -14.10 32.46 6.23
N THR A 168 -15.06 31.61 6.60
CA THR A 168 -16.52 31.83 6.55
C THR A 168 -17.09 31.97 7.94
#